data_AF-A0A838H6X4-F1
#
_entry.id   AF-A0A838H6X4-F1
#
_cell.length_a   1.000
_cell.length_b   1.000
_cell.length_c   1.000
_cell.angle_alpha   90.00
_cell.angle_beta   90.00
_cell.angle_gamma   90.00
#
_symmetry.space_group_name_H-M   'P 1'
#
loop_
_entity.id
_entity.type
_entity.pdbx_description
1 polymer ?
#
loop_
_entity_poly.entity_id
_entity_poly.type
_entity_poly.pdbx_seq_one_letter_code
_entity_poly.pdbx_strand_id
1 'polypeptide(L)'
;EIPGDDQYEARGPTLLALVSILVGLQVEWGCRTGELLAVGLPDWRADALAEAVDSVVRRTSPDLVDHVRRALHDLVEGLPQRLASLEECGIPDSLVHGDFAPGNARGDGKSLVLLDWGDCGVGHPLLDRAAFMDRIPHELMSQVRRHWDILWRQAVPGSDPGRAAEILAPVAAARQAVIYRAFLDQIEPSEHAYHRSDPALWLTRAADLAGSASGGGAASSATHPTGRPL
;
A
#
# COMPACT_ATOMS: atom_id res chain seq x y z
N GLU A 1 -25.37 3.45 -12.33
CA GLU A 1 -24.61 2.19 -12.46
C GLU A 1 -23.40 2.46 -13.35
N ILE A 2 -22.23 1.93 -13.00
CA ILE A 2 -21.00 2.13 -13.77
C ILE A 2 -20.90 1.00 -14.80
N PRO A 3 -20.86 1.31 -16.11
CA PRO A 3 -20.84 0.28 -17.15
C PRO A 3 -19.63 -0.66 -17.06
N GLY A 4 -19.79 -1.87 -17.60
CA GLY A 4 -18.72 -2.87 -17.70
C GLY A 4 -18.70 -3.87 -16.55
N ASP A 5 -17.66 -4.70 -16.51
CA ASP A 5 -17.46 -5.79 -15.55
C ASP A 5 -16.37 -5.42 -14.54
N ASP A 6 -16.40 -6.06 -13.36
CA ASP A 6 -15.34 -5.94 -12.37
C ASP A 6 -14.04 -6.58 -12.89
N GLN A 7 -12.92 -5.89 -12.70
CA GLN A 7 -11.65 -6.24 -13.33
C GLN A 7 -10.80 -7.21 -12.48
N TYR A 8 -11.43 -8.09 -11.70
CA TYR A 8 -10.73 -9.08 -10.83
C TYR A 8 -9.68 -9.91 -11.58
N GLU A 9 -9.99 -10.33 -12.81
CA GLU A 9 -9.11 -11.16 -13.64
C GLU A 9 -8.40 -10.35 -14.74
N ALA A 10 -8.18 -9.05 -14.51
CA ALA A 10 -7.52 -8.17 -15.46
C ALA A 10 -6.17 -8.73 -15.94
N ARG A 11 -5.97 -8.68 -17.26
CA ARG A 11 -4.72 -9.12 -17.92
C ARG A 11 -3.82 -7.93 -18.22
N GLY A 12 -2.61 -8.22 -18.69
CA GLY A 12 -1.53 -7.26 -18.95
C GLY A 12 -1.98 -5.87 -19.42
N PRO A 13 -2.65 -5.73 -20.58
CA PRO A 13 -3.07 -4.41 -21.07
C PRO A 13 -3.96 -3.63 -20.10
N THR A 14 -4.94 -4.29 -19.48
CA THR A 14 -5.83 -3.68 -18.48
C THR A 14 -5.07 -3.29 -17.22
N LEU A 15 -4.18 -4.16 -16.70
CA LEU A 15 -3.36 -3.83 -15.52
C LEU A 15 -2.49 -2.60 -15.76
N LEU A 16 -1.86 -2.50 -16.94
CA LEU A 16 -1.06 -1.33 -17.30
C LEU A 16 -1.92 -0.07 -17.43
N ALA A 17 -3.14 -0.19 -17.97
CA ALA A 17 -4.07 0.93 -18.07
C ALA A 17 -4.52 1.42 -16.69
N LEU A 18 -4.84 0.52 -15.75
CA LEU A 18 -5.18 0.87 -14.37
C LEU A 18 -4.04 1.64 -13.70
N VAL A 19 -2.80 1.18 -13.86
CA VAL A 19 -1.62 1.85 -13.32
C VAL A 19 -1.44 3.23 -13.95
N SER A 20 -1.62 3.36 -15.26
CA SER A 20 -1.57 4.67 -15.94
C SER A 20 -2.64 5.64 -15.41
N ILE A 21 -3.86 5.17 -15.15
CA ILE A 21 -4.94 5.98 -14.60
C ILE A 21 -4.57 6.47 -13.20
N LEU A 22 -4.17 5.55 -12.31
CA LEU A 22 -3.82 5.91 -10.94
C LEU A 22 -2.63 6.87 -10.90
N VAL A 23 -1.53 6.56 -11.61
CA VAL A 23 -0.35 7.44 -11.61
C VAL A 23 -0.70 8.80 -12.21
N GLY A 24 -1.55 8.87 -13.24
CA GLY A 24 -2.04 10.14 -13.77
C GLY A 24 -2.74 11.00 -12.71
N LEU A 25 -3.66 10.40 -11.94
CA LEU A 25 -4.32 11.06 -10.82
C LEU A 25 -3.32 11.49 -9.74
N GLN A 26 -2.38 10.62 -9.38
CA GLN A 26 -1.34 10.92 -8.39
C GLN A 26 -0.45 12.08 -8.85
N VAL A 27 -0.10 12.17 -10.13
CA VAL A 27 0.68 13.30 -10.64
C VAL A 27 -0.14 14.60 -10.59
N GLU A 28 -1.42 14.55 -10.98
CA GLU A 28 -2.31 15.71 -10.94
C GLU A 28 -2.50 16.27 -9.53
N TRP A 29 -2.61 15.39 -8.53
CA TRP A 29 -2.84 15.76 -7.13
C TRP A 29 -1.57 16.04 -6.31
N GLY A 30 -0.37 15.76 -6.84
CA GLY A 30 0.88 15.86 -6.07
C GLY A 30 1.20 17.26 -5.54
N CYS A 31 0.77 18.32 -6.25
CA CYS A 31 0.93 19.72 -5.80
C CYS A 31 -0.28 20.26 -5.03
N ARG A 32 -1.30 19.44 -4.76
CA ARG A 32 -2.62 19.83 -4.23
C ARG A 32 -2.99 19.05 -2.97
N THR A 33 -2.01 18.46 -2.29
CA THR A 33 -2.19 17.67 -1.07
C THR A 33 -2.89 18.44 0.06
N GLY A 34 -2.66 19.75 0.16
CA GLY A 34 -3.37 20.61 1.11
C GLY A 34 -4.89 20.68 0.89
N GLU A 35 -5.35 20.60 -0.37
CA GLU A 35 -6.79 20.56 -0.68
C GLU A 35 -7.42 19.23 -0.24
N LEU A 36 -6.70 18.13 -0.45
CA LEU A 36 -7.12 16.79 -0.04
C LEU A 36 -7.23 16.68 1.49
N LEU A 37 -6.23 17.19 2.22
CA LEU A 37 -6.28 17.25 3.68
C LEU A 37 -7.43 18.15 4.18
N ALA A 38 -7.68 19.28 3.50
CA ALA A 38 -8.74 20.21 3.88
C ALA A 38 -10.16 19.62 3.74
N VAL A 39 -10.37 18.67 2.82
CA VAL A 39 -11.64 17.93 2.72
C VAL A 39 -11.72 16.72 3.64
N GLY A 40 -10.69 16.49 4.46
CA GLY A 40 -10.70 15.48 5.51
C GLY A 40 -10.14 14.13 5.11
N LEU A 41 -9.40 14.02 3.99
CA LEU A 41 -8.58 12.82 3.78
C LEU A 41 -7.57 12.76 4.94
N PRO A 42 -7.40 11.59 5.58
CA PRO A 42 -6.39 11.49 6.64
C PRO A 42 -4.95 11.78 6.12
N ASP A 43 -3.98 11.74 7.01
CA ASP A 43 -2.59 12.04 6.70
C ASP A 43 -1.71 10.78 6.82
N TRP A 44 -1.08 10.38 5.73
CA TRP A 44 -0.16 9.24 5.59
C TRP A 44 1.24 9.69 5.19
N ARG A 45 1.53 10.99 5.35
CA ARG A 45 2.88 11.51 5.24
C ARG A 45 3.70 11.07 6.46
N ALA A 46 5.02 11.27 6.37
CA ALA A 46 6.00 10.60 7.22
C ALA A 46 5.64 10.57 8.72
N ASP A 47 5.45 11.71 9.36
CA ASP A 47 5.24 11.79 10.81
C ASP A 47 3.91 11.16 11.25
N ALA A 48 2.82 11.50 10.57
CA ALA A 48 1.48 10.99 10.89
C ALA A 48 1.40 9.47 10.69
N LEU A 49 2.03 8.95 9.64
CA LEU A 49 2.09 7.52 9.39
C LEU A 49 2.92 6.80 10.45
N ALA A 50 4.05 7.37 10.86
CA ALA A 50 4.90 6.77 11.88
C ALA A 50 4.17 6.64 13.23
N GLU A 51 3.46 7.69 13.65
CA GLU A 51 2.64 7.68 14.87
C GLU A 51 1.53 6.63 14.79
N ALA A 52 0.82 6.56 13.66
CA ALA A 52 -0.25 5.58 13.46
C ALA A 52 0.27 4.14 13.50
N VAL A 53 1.42 3.88 12.88
CA VAL A 53 2.07 2.56 12.90
C VAL A 53 2.51 2.18 14.31
N ASP A 54 3.19 3.08 15.05
CA ASP A 54 3.57 2.81 16.44
C ASP A 54 2.35 2.44 17.30
N SER A 55 1.27 3.22 17.20
CA SER A 55 0.02 2.98 17.92
C SER A 55 -0.53 1.58 17.67
N VAL A 56 -0.59 1.14 16.40
CA VAL A 56 -1.10 -0.19 16.05
C VAL A 56 -0.17 -1.31 16.46
N VAL A 57 1.16 -1.12 16.37
CA VAL A 57 2.14 -2.07 16.87
C VAL A 57 1.95 -2.27 18.38
N ARG A 58 1.86 -1.19 19.17
CA ARG A 58 1.64 -1.30 20.62
C ARG A 58 0.33 -2.01 20.97
N ARG A 59 -0.76 -1.65 20.30
CA ARG A 59 -2.11 -2.21 20.55
C ARG A 59 -2.22 -3.69 20.17
N THR A 60 -1.44 -4.13 19.18
CA THR A 60 -1.49 -5.50 18.66
C THR A 60 -0.37 -6.38 19.24
N SER A 61 0.62 -5.78 19.91
CA SER A 61 1.76 -6.47 20.53
C SER A 61 1.39 -7.73 21.35
N PRO A 62 0.30 -7.77 22.15
CA PRO A 62 -0.08 -8.99 22.88
C PRO A 62 -0.37 -10.21 21.99
N ASP A 63 -0.87 -9.97 20.77
CA ASP A 63 -1.28 -11.01 19.82
C ASP A 63 -0.12 -11.50 18.93
N LEU A 64 1.05 -10.87 19.05
CA LEU A 64 2.21 -11.14 18.20
C LEU A 64 3.20 -12.08 18.89
N VAL A 65 3.93 -12.85 18.09
CA VAL A 65 5.06 -13.67 18.55
C VAL A 65 6.33 -12.83 18.77
N ASP A 66 7.22 -13.29 19.65
CA ASP A 66 8.37 -12.49 20.11
C ASP A 66 9.29 -11.99 19.00
N HIS A 67 9.55 -12.80 17.98
CA HIS A 67 10.43 -12.39 16.88
C HIS A 67 9.78 -11.30 16.01
N VAL A 68 8.47 -11.38 15.78
CA VAL A 68 7.70 -10.33 15.09
C VAL A 68 7.69 -9.05 15.91
N ARG A 69 7.48 -9.14 17.23
CA ARG A 69 7.55 -7.98 18.14
C ARG A 69 8.89 -7.24 18.04
N ARG A 70 10.01 -7.98 18.06
CA ARG A 70 11.35 -7.40 17.91
C ARG A 70 11.55 -6.73 16.56
N ALA A 71 11.20 -7.41 15.47
CA ALA A 71 11.32 -6.85 14.12
C ALA A 71 10.47 -5.58 13.92
N LEU A 72 9.26 -5.53 14.51
CA LEU A 72 8.41 -4.34 14.47
C LEU A 72 8.94 -3.20 15.33
N HIS A 73 9.51 -3.50 16.50
CA HIS A 73 10.19 -2.50 17.31
C HIS A 73 11.32 -1.84 16.49
N ASP A 74 12.17 -2.65 15.85
CA ASP A 74 13.28 -2.14 15.04
C ASP A 74 12.76 -1.37 13.80
N LEU A 75 11.65 -1.82 13.20
CA LEU A 75 10.99 -1.09 12.11
C LEU A 75 10.51 0.27 12.58
N VAL A 76 9.78 0.35 13.70
CA VAL A 76 9.22 1.60 14.25
C VAL A 76 10.33 2.58 14.63
N GLU A 77 11.35 2.13 15.37
CA GLU A 77 12.53 2.95 15.71
C GLU A 77 13.24 3.47 14.45
N GLY A 78 13.28 2.66 13.38
CA GLY A 78 13.90 3.01 12.11
C GLY A 78 13.01 3.81 11.14
N LEU A 79 11.72 4.03 11.44
CA LEU A 79 10.79 4.70 10.52
C LEU A 79 11.25 6.12 10.14
N PRO A 80 11.67 6.99 11.07
CA PRO A 80 12.11 8.34 10.70
C PRO A 80 13.24 8.35 9.67
N GLN A 81 14.27 7.52 9.88
CA GLN A 81 15.40 7.42 8.94
C GLN A 81 14.98 6.81 7.60
N ARG A 82 14.08 5.81 7.63
CA ARG A 82 13.54 5.17 6.42
C ARG A 82 12.72 6.16 5.59
N LEU A 83 11.91 7.00 6.24
CA LEU A 83 11.08 8.00 5.59
C LEU A 83 11.91 9.19 5.09
N ALA A 84 12.94 9.62 5.82
CA ALA A 84 13.91 10.59 5.30
C ALA A 84 14.64 10.08 4.04
N SER A 85 14.98 8.78 4.00
CA SER A 85 15.57 8.16 2.81
C SER A 85 14.60 8.11 1.61
N LEU A 86 13.30 8.21 1.86
CA LEU A 86 12.27 8.26 0.82
C LEU A 86 12.26 9.62 0.12
N GLU A 87 12.52 10.71 0.86
CA GLU A 87 12.63 12.06 0.29
C GLU A 87 13.75 12.14 -0.76
N GLU A 88 14.87 11.42 -0.55
CA GLU A 88 15.96 11.30 -1.53
C GLU A 88 15.54 10.68 -2.86
N CYS A 89 14.42 9.93 -2.89
CA CYS A 89 13.90 9.33 -4.11
C CYS A 89 13.16 10.34 -5.00
N GLY A 90 12.91 11.56 -4.52
CA GLY A 90 12.42 12.68 -5.31
C GLY A 90 10.96 12.59 -5.76
N ILE A 91 10.17 11.67 -5.22
CA ILE A 91 8.73 11.55 -5.54
C ILE A 91 7.93 12.30 -4.47
N PRO A 92 7.14 13.33 -4.84
CA PRO A 92 6.34 14.07 -3.86
C PRO A 92 5.17 13.22 -3.35
N ASP A 93 4.74 13.52 -2.12
CA ASP A 93 3.47 13.01 -1.59
C ASP A 93 2.29 13.42 -2.50
N SER A 94 1.27 12.57 -2.54
CA SER A 94 0.08 12.77 -3.36
C SER A 94 -1.13 12.01 -2.79
N LEU A 95 -2.21 11.98 -3.56
CA LEU A 95 -3.33 11.07 -3.37
C LEU A 95 -2.83 9.61 -3.37
N VAL A 96 -3.30 8.85 -2.40
CA VAL A 96 -3.15 7.41 -2.28
C VAL A 96 -4.55 6.84 -2.35
N HIS A 97 -4.79 5.86 -3.23
CA HIS A 97 -6.09 5.18 -3.30
C HIS A 97 -6.33 4.34 -2.04
N GLY A 98 -5.27 3.71 -1.53
CA GLY A 98 -5.24 3.05 -0.24
C GLY A 98 -5.65 1.58 -0.25
N ASP A 99 -6.41 1.17 -1.25
CA ASP A 99 -6.76 -0.23 -1.54
C ASP A 99 -6.70 -0.52 -3.06
N PHE A 100 -5.68 -0.04 -3.75
CA PHE A 100 -5.61 -0.21 -5.20
C PHE A 100 -5.45 -1.68 -5.62
N ALA A 101 -6.45 -2.21 -6.34
CA ALA A 101 -6.48 -3.56 -6.88
C ALA A 101 -7.22 -3.60 -8.21
N PRO A 102 -7.00 -4.61 -9.06
CA PRO A 102 -7.83 -4.83 -10.24
C PRO A 102 -9.31 -5.00 -9.91
N GLY A 103 -9.65 -5.66 -8.80
CA GLY A 103 -11.05 -5.83 -8.35
C GLY A 103 -11.77 -4.51 -8.05
N ASN A 104 -11.03 -3.45 -7.69
CA ASN A 104 -11.58 -2.14 -7.36
C ASN A 104 -11.68 -1.24 -8.61
N ALA A 105 -11.89 -1.86 -9.77
CA ALA A 105 -12.12 -1.17 -11.02
C ALA A 105 -13.16 -1.88 -11.86
N ARG A 106 -13.94 -1.10 -12.62
CA ARG A 106 -14.88 -1.60 -13.62
C ARG A 106 -14.52 -1.12 -15.02
N GLY A 107 -14.80 -1.93 -16.03
CA GLY A 107 -14.57 -1.55 -17.41
C GLY A 107 -15.25 -2.43 -18.45
N ASP A 108 -15.43 -1.87 -19.65
CA ASP A 108 -16.11 -2.49 -20.80
C ASP A 108 -15.14 -2.75 -21.98
N GLY A 109 -13.84 -2.73 -21.70
CA GLY A 109 -12.77 -2.84 -22.69
C GLY A 109 -12.48 -1.53 -23.45
N LYS A 110 -13.28 -0.48 -23.27
CA LYS A 110 -13.05 0.86 -23.84
C LYS A 110 -12.75 1.90 -22.77
N SER A 111 -13.37 1.74 -21.60
CA SER A 111 -13.24 2.62 -20.45
C SER A 111 -12.94 1.82 -19.19
N LEU A 112 -12.25 2.46 -18.25
CA LEU A 112 -11.97 1.94 -16.92
C LEU A 112 -12.31 3.02 -15.89
N VAL A 113 -12.92 2.62 -14.79
CA VAL A 113 -13.27 3.48 -13.66
C VAL A 113 -12.74 2.85 -12.38
N LEU A 114 -11.96 3.61 -11.61
CA LEU A 114 -11.48 3.20 -10.28
C LEU A 114 -12.56 3.47 -9.24
N LEU A 115 -12.79 2.49 -8.36
CA LEU A 115 -13.83 2.46 -7.34
C LEU A 115 -13.20 2.37 -5.94
N ASP A 116 -14.04 2.35 -4.90
CA ASP A 116 -13.64 2.02 -3.54
C ASP A 116 -12.48 2.87 -2.97
N TRP A 117 -12.68 4.19 -3.05
CA TRP A 117 -11.80 5.21 -2.45
C TRP A 117 -11.96 5.34 -0.92
N GLY A 118 -12.56 4.36 -0.23
CA GLY A 118 -12.83 4.42 1.21
C GLY A 118 -11.58 4.52 2.07
N ASP A 119 -10.47 3.92 1.60
CA ASP A 119 -9.16 3.92 2.27
C ASP A 119 -8.20 5.00 1.74
N CYS A 120 -8.72 5.96 0.96
CA CYS A 120 -7.90 6.96 0.31
C CYS A 120 -7.27 7.94 1.29
N GLY A 121 -6.14 8.52 0.87
CA GLY A 121 -5.35 9.36 1.75
C GLY A 121 -4.32 10.22 1.07
N VAL A 122 -3.60 11.02 1.86
CA VAL A 122 -2.47 11.84 1.40
C VAL A 122 -1.17 11.25 1.91
N GLY A 123 -0.27 10.84 1.02
CA GLY A 123 1.04 10.28 1.37
C GLY A 123 1.84 9.85 0.14
N HIS A 124 2.87 9.02 0.32
CA HIS A 124 3.71 8.66 -0.80
C HIS A 124 2.97 7.74 -1.80
N PRO A 125 2.90 8.09 -3.10
CA PRO A 125 2.02 7.42 -4.07
C PRO A 125 2.36 5.95 -4.32
N LEU A 126 3.60 5.54 -4.08
CA LEU A 126 4.01 4.14 -4.20
C LEU A 126 3.51 3.22 -3.06
N LEU A 127 2.81 3.75 -2.05
CA LEU A 127 2.05 2.92 -1.11
C LEU A 127 1.05 2.01 -1.85
N ASP A 128 0.40 2.53 -2.91
CA ASP A 128 -0.55 1.75 -3.72
C ASP A 128 0.13 0.66 -4.56
N ARG A 129 1.40 0.86 -4.95
CA ARG A 129 2.15 -0.12 -5.72
C ARG A 129 2.31 -1.42 -4.95
N ALA A 130 2.60 -1.35 -3.65
CA ALA A 130 2.79 -2.54 -2.82
C ALA A 130 1.54 -3.41 -2.79
N ALA A 131 0.38 -2.80 -2.52
CA ALA A 131 -0.91 -3.48 -2.51
C ALA A 131 -1.27 -4.08 -3.87
N PHE A 132 -1.05 -3.33 -4.96
CA PHE A 132 -1.35 -3.79 -6.32
C PHE A 132 -0.50 -5.01 -6.72
N MET A 133 0.78 -5.02 -6.36
CA MET A 133 1.70 -6.12 -6.69
C MET A 133 1.27 -7.46 -6.09
N ASP A 134 0.60 -7.45 -4.95
CA ASP A 134 0.14 -8.67 -4.28
C ASP A 134 -1.10 -9.29 -4.93
N ARG A 135 -1.79 -8.55 -5.79
CA ARG A 135 -3.13 -8.87 -6.31
C ARG A 135 -3.13 -9.07 -7.82
N ILE A 136 -1.96 -9.25 -8.41
CA ILE A 136 -1.79 -9.50 -9.84
C ILE A 136 -1.03 -10.81 -10.08
N PRO A 137 -1.20 -11.44 -11.27
CA PRO A 137 -0.44 -12.64 -11.60
C PRO A 137 1.08 -12.41 -11.55
N HIS A 138 1.80 -13.36 -10.96
CA HIS A 138 3.25 -13.26 -10.73
C HIS A 138 4.03 -13.01 -12.03
N GLU A 139 3.62 -13.63 -13.13
CA GLU A 139 4.21 -13.48 -14.46
C GLU A 139 4.10 -12.06 -15.03
N LEU A 140 3.16 -11.25 -14.53
CA LEU A 140 2.96 -9.86 -14.96
C LEU A 140 3.66 -8.83 -14.06
N MET A 141 4.09 -9.22 -12.85
CA MET A 141 4.66 -8.29 -11.87
C MET A 141 5.84 -7.48 -12.42
N SER A 142 6.79 -8.13 -13.11
CA SER A 142 7.96 -7.45 -13.69
C SER A 142 7.58 -6.41 -14.75
N GLN A 143 6.57 -6.71 -15.56
CA GLN A 143 6.06 -5.78 -16.58
C GLN A 143 5.37 -4.59 -15.92
N VAL A 144 4.52 -4.83 -14.93
CA VAL A 144 3.79 -3.78 -14.23
C VAL A 144 4.73 -2.88 -13.42
N ARG A 145 5.71 -3.44 -12.71
CA ARG A 145 6.73 -2.67 -11.97
C ARG A 145 7.48 -1.73 -12.90
N ARG A 146 7.94 -2.24 -14.05
CA ARG A 146 8.65 -1.43 -15.05
C ARG A 146 7.78 -0.29 -15.56
N HIS A 147 6.50 -0.56 -15.83
CA HIS A 147 5.57 0.46 -16.30
C HIS A 147 5.37 1.56 -15.24
N TRP A 148 5.19 1.18 -13.98
CA TRP A 148 5.09 2.11 -12.86
C TRP A 148 6.34 3.01 -12.76
N ASP A 149 7.54 2.40 -12.83
CA ASP A 149 8.80 3.13 -12.78
C ASP A 149 8.97 4.10 -13.96
N ILE A 150 8.55 3.71 -15.17
CA ILE A 150 8.59 4.55 -16.37
C ILE A 150 7.71 5.79 -16.16
N LEU A 151 6.46 5.60 -15.71
CA LEU A 151 5.52 6.70 -15.53
C LEU A 151 6.03 7.72 -14.51
N TRP A 152 6.56 7.28 -13.38
CA TRP A 152 7.11 8.20 -12.36
C TRP A 152 8.38 8.90 -12.82
N ARG A 153 9.29 8.22 -13.52
CA ARG A 153 10.49 8.88 -14.08
C ARG A 153 10.14 9.88 -15.18
N GLN A 154 9.04 9.67 -15.91
CA GLN A 154 8.53 10.63 -16.89
C GLN A 154 7.89 11.84 -16.23
N ALA A 155 7.08 11.63 -15.19
CA ALA A 155 6.41 12.70 -14.46
C ALA A 155 7.39 13.54 -13.62
N VAL A 156 8.38 12.88 -12.99
CA VAL A 156 9.39 13.50 -12.15
C VAL A 156 10.78 13.02 -12.59
N PRO A 157 11.42 13.71 -13.55
CA PRO A 157 12.76 13.38 -14.00
C PRO A 157 13.77 13.35 -12.85
N GLY A 158 14.58 12.29 -12.78
CA GLY A 158 15.57 12.10 -11.72
C GLY A 158 15.05 11.37 -10.47
N SER A 159 13.75 11.09 -10.39
CA SER A 159 13.18 10.27 -9.33
C SER A 159 13.65 8.80 -9.37
N ASP A 160 13.63 8.15 -8.21
CA ASP A 160 13.92 6.72 -8.07
C ASP A 160 12.72 5.94 -7.50
N PRO A 161 11.71 5.63 -8.35
CA PRO A 161 10.54 4.86 -7.92
C PRO A 161 10.86 3.42 -7.51
N GLY A 162 11.98 2.86 -7.98
CA GLY A 162 12.42 1.52 -7.61
C GLY A 162 12.85 1.49 -6.15
N ARG A 163 13.81 2.35 -5.78
CA ARG A 163 14.29 2.51 -4.40
C ARG A 163 13.16 2.91 -3.46
N ALA A 164 12.30 3.85 -3.86
CA ALA A 164 11.15 4.25 -3.06
C ALA A 164 10.20 3.08 -2.74
N ALA A 165 9.92 2.22 -3.73
CA ALA A 165 9.08 1.04 -3.50
C ALA A 165 9.73 0.01 -2.56
N GLU A 166 11.05 -0.17 -2.62
CA GLU A 166 11.78 -1.04 -1.69
C GLU A 166 11.74 -0.52 -0.25
N ILE A 167 11.96 0.79 -0.09
CA ILE A 167 11.87 1.48 1.21
C ILE A 167 10.46 1.32 1.80
N LEU A 168 9.43 1.49 0.97
CA LEU A 168 8.02 1.48 1.37
C LEU A 168 7.43 0.10 1.58
N ALA A 169 8.03 -0.98 1.09
CA ALA A 169 7.45 -2.32 1.19
C ALA A 169 6.98 -2.70 2.62
N PRO A 170 7.81 -2.62 3.68
CA PRO A 170 7.35 -2.89 5.04
C PRO A 170 6.39 -1.82 5.57
N VAL A 171 6.54 -0.56 5.13
CA VAL A 171 5.69 0.57 5.56
C VAL A 171 4.27 0.42 5.03
N ALA A 172 4.10 -0.02 3.78
CA ALA A 172 2.81 -0.27 3.17
C ALA A 172 2.06 -1.41 3.87
N ALA A 173 2.75 -2.48 4.26
CA ALA A 173 2.17 -3.56 5.05
C ALA A 173 1.76 -3.07 6.46
N ALA A 174 2.59 -2.27 7.12
CA ALA A 174 2.26 -1.68 8.42
C ALA A 174 1.06 -0.72 8.33
N ARG A 175 0.99 0.11 7.27
CA ARG A 175 -0.17 0.96 6.97
C ARG A 175 -1.45 0.14 6.84
N GLN A 176 -1.39 -1.02 6.20
CA GLN A 176 -2.58 -1.86 6.06
C GLN A 176 -3.08 -2.36 7.43
N ALA A 177 -2.18 -2.65 8.38
CA ALA A 177 -2.58 -2.94 9.75
C ALA A 177 -3.26 -1.74 10.43
N VAL A 178 -2.83 -0.50 10.14
CA VAL A 178 -3.50 0.73 10.61
C VAL A 178 -4.93 0.80 10.11
N ILE A 179 -5.15 0.57 8.81
CA ILE A 179 -6.49 0.57 8.20
C ILE A 179 -7.38 -0.49 8.86
N TYR A 180 -6.92 -1.74 8.92
CA TYR A 180 -7.72 -2.82 9.53
C TYR A 180 -7.98 -2.60 11.01
N ARG A 181 -7.07 -1.95 11.74
CA ARG A 181 -7.32 -1.57 13.13
C ARG A 181 -8.39 -0.50 13.23
N ALA A 182 -8.32 0.54 12.40
CA ALA A 182 -9.33 1.60 12.39
C ALA A 182 -10.71 1.07 11.98
N PHE A 183 -10.75 0.14 11.03
CA PHE A 183 -11.96 -0.58 10.62
C PHE A 183 -12.55 -1.38 11.80
N LEU A 184 -11.75 -2.22 12.46
CA LEU A 184 -12.15 -2.96 13.65
C LEU A 184 -12.71 -2.07 14.77
N ASP A 185 -12.12 -0.89 14.96
CA ASP A 185 -12.55 0.06 15.98
C ASP A 185 -13.93 0.70 15.66
N GLN A 186 -14.41 0.59 14.42
CA GLN A 186 -15.61 1.29 13.92
C GLN A 186 -16.75 0.36 13.48
N ILE A 187 -16.48 -0.93 13.25
CA ILE A 187 -17.52 -1.91 12.89
C ILE A 187 -18.22 -2.51 14.11
N GLU A 188 -19.39 -3.11 13.86
CA GLU A 188 -20.19 -3.78 14.88
C GLU A 188 -19.43 -4.94 15.55
N PRO A 189 -19.59 -5.15 16.87
CA PRO A 189 -18.93 -6.25 17.59
C PRO A 189 -19.16 -7.65 17.00
N SER A 190 -20.26 -7.87 16.28
CA SER A 190 -20.53 -9.14 15.57
C SER A 190 -19.53 -9.40 14.43
N GLU A 191 -19.07 -8.34 13.76
CA GLU A 191 -18.15 -8.43 12.64
C GLU A 191 -16.69 -8.61 13.10
N HIS A 192 -16.39 -8.34 14.37
CA HIS A 192 -15.03 -8.44 14.93
C HIS A 192 -14.46 -9.85 14.79
N ALA A 193 -15.31 -10.88 14.84
CA ALA A 193 -14.87 -12.26 14.69
C ALA A 193 -14.16 -12.50 13.34
N TYR A 194 -14.56 -11.79 12.29
CA TYR A 194 -13.95 -11.89 10.97
C TYR A 194 -12.68 -11.03 10.88
N HIS A 195 -12.59 -9.89 11.55
CA HIS A 195 -11.48 -8.97 11.28
C HIS A 195 -10.38 -8.94 12.35
N ARG A 196 -10.61 -9.52 13.54
CA ARG A 196 -9.72 -9.38 14.70
C ARG A 196 -8.26 -9.77 14.46
N SER A 197 -8.01 -10.69 13.52
CA SER A 197 -6.66 -11.15 13.17
C SER A 197 -5.95 -10.27 12.14
N ASP A 198 -6.68 -9.41 11.43
CA ASP A 198 -6.16 -8.70 10.26
C ASP A 198 -4.99 -7.76 10.63
N PRO A 199 -5.02 -6.97 11.73
CA PRO A 199 -3.87 -6.17 12.12
C PRO A 199 -2.62 -7.01 12.40
N ALA A 200 -2.78 -8.15 13.10
CA ALA A 200 -1.64 -9.02 13.43
C ALA A 200 -1.04 -9.69 12.19
N LEU A 201 -1.87 -10.08 11.22
CA LEU A 201 -1.44 -10.63 9.94
C LEU A 201 -0.58 -9.62 9.16
N TRP A 202 -1.06 -8.38 9.03
CA TRP A 202 -0.35 -7.33 8.31
C TRP A 202 0.92 -6.85 9.02
N LEU A 203 0.92 -6.82 10.36
CA LEU A 203 2.13 -6.53 11.14
C LEU A 203 3.18 -7.64 11.03
N THR A 204 2.76 -8.91 11.01
CA THR A 204 3.69 -10.04 10.75
C THR A 204 4.33 -9.88 9.38
N ARG A 205 3.54 -9.55 8.37
CA ARG A 205 4.06 -9.29 7.02
C ARG A 205 5.03 -8.10 6.98
N ALA A 206 4.73 -7.01 7.68
CA ALA A 206 5.61 -5.85 7.77
C ALA A 206 6.97 -6.23 8.37
N ALA A 207 6.97 -7.08 9.41
CA ALA A 207 8.18 -7.62 10.01
C ALA A 207 9.00 -8.48 9.03
N ASP A 208 8.36 -9.37 8.27
CA ASP A 208 9.03 -10.23 7.29
C ASP A 208 9.70 -9.42 6.18
N LEU A 209 9.02 -8.39 5.69
CA LEU A 209 9.55 -7.47 4.67
C LEU A 209 10.71 -6.63 5.22
N ALA A 210 10.61 -6.17 6.46
CA ALA A 210 11.69 -5.43 7.12
C ALA A 210 12.94 -6.29 7.31
N GLY A 211 12.78 -7.54 7.76
CA GLY A 211 13.89 -8.49 7.94
C GLY A 211 14.56 -8.89 6.62
N SER A 212 13.78 -9.03 5.54
CA SER A 212 14.30 -9.36 4.22
C SER A 212 15.15 -8.24 3.61
N ALA A 213 14.80 -6.97 3.89
CA ALA A 213 15.57 -5.81 3.46
C ALA A 213 16.91 -5.66 4.21
N SER A 214 16.96 -6.11 5.48
CA SER A 214 18.17 -6.10 6.32
C SER A 214 19.09 -7.31 6.09
N GLY A 215 18.58 -8.40 5.51
CA GLY A 215 19.26 -9.70 5.39
C GLY A 215 19.39 -10.20 3.96
N GLY A 216 19.76 -9.34 3.00
CA GLY A 216 19.93 -9.71 1.59
C GLY A 216 20.85 -10.92 1.38
N GLY A 217 20.27 -12.12 1.35
CA GLY A 217 21.02 -13.37 1.23
C GLY A 217 20.30 -14.66 1.64
N ALA A 218 18.98 -14.81 1.44
CA ALA A 218 18.35 -16.14 1.26
C ALA A 218 16.89 -15.98 0.89
N ALA A 219 16.54 -16.31 -0.36
CA ALA A 219 15.14 -16.42 -0.77
C ALA A 219 14.50 -17.64 -0.07
N SER A 220 13.43 -17.40 0.69
CA SER A 220 12.47 -18.44 1.08
C SER A 220 11.09 -18.01 0.61
N SER A 221 10.50 -18.84 -0.23
CA SER A 221 9.17 -18.72 -0.79
C SER A 221 8.12 -19.02 0.28
N ALA A 222 7.43 -17.99 0.78
CA ALA A 222 6.22 -18.15 1.55
C ALA A 222 5.00 -17.91 0.65
N THR A 223 4.16 -18.93 0.53
CA THR A 223 2.85 -18.92 -0.13
C THR A 223 1.86 -18.04 0.64
N HIS A 224 1.30 -17.02 -0.04
CA HIS A 224 0.18 -16.22 0.47
C HIS A 224 -1.11 -17.03 0.51
N PRO A 225 -1.94 -16.88 1.56
CA PRO A 225 -3.30 -17.37 1.53
C PRO A 225 -4.13 -16.44 0.64
N THR A 226 -4.48 -16.93 -0.55
CA THR A 226 -5.51 -16.34 -1.39
C THR A 226 -6.90 -16.72 -0.88
N GLY A 227 -7.80 -15.74 -0.86
CA GLY A 227 -9.26 -15.96 -0.82
C GLY A 227 -9.87 -15.99 0.57
N ARG A 228 -10.66 -14.95 0.89
CA ARG A 228 -11.82 -15.12 1.76
C ARG A 228 -13.01 -15.50 0.87
N PRO A 229 -13.80 -16.53 1.23
CA PRO A 229 -15.14 -16.68 0.67
C PRO A 229 -16.03 -15.57 1.25
N LEU A 230 -17.07 -15.26 0.47
CA LEU A 230 -18.19 -14.36 0.77
C LEU A 230 -18.64 -14.39 2.24
#